data_AF-A0A0F9ES03-F1
#
_entry.id   AF-A0A0F9ES03-F1
#
_cell.length_a   1.000
_cell.length_b   1.000
_cell.length_c   1.000
_cell.angle_alpha   90.00
_cell.angle_beta   90.00
_cell.angle_gamma   90.00
#
_symmetry.space_group_name_H-M   'P 1'
#
loop_
_entity.id
_entity.type
_entity.pdbx_description
1 polymer ?
#
loop_
_entity_poly.entity_id
_entity_poly.type
_entity_poly.pdbx_seq_one_letter_code
_entity_poly.pdbx_strand_id
1 'polypeptide(L)'
;MPEYRYAKGRVLESIQFITEEMKEFDTEYANKTWKEYHDDKKLQKLIDRTVENILTAIIEVSGTVLTEKGIAVKSYGDALKECSKFFNFSEKEQHSLSKLAIQRNRLAQTK
;
A
#
# COMPACT_ATOMS: atom_id res chain seq x y z
N MET A 1 -26.11 13.18 11.12
CA MET A 1 -24.74 12.87 10.66
C MET A 1 -24.66 11.40 10.25
N PRO A 2 -24.80 11.07 8.95
CA PRO A 2 -24.78 9.70 8.44
C PRO A 2 -23.38 9.19 8.02
N GLU A 3 -22.32 9.99 8.13
CA GLU A 3 -21.09 9.77 7.37
C GLU A 3 -20.08 8.76 7.96
N TYR A 4 -20.26 8.30 9.20
CA TYR A 4 -19.25 7.46 9.86
C TYR A 4 -19.37 5.94 9.59
N ARG A 5 -20.51 5.45 9.10
CA ARG A 5 -20.68 4.00 8.83
C ARG A 5 -20.08 3.53 7.50
N TYR A 6 -19.85 4.44 6.55
CA TYR A 6 -19.36 4.10 5.21
C TYR A 6 -17.85 3.85 5.12
N ALA A 7 -17.06 4.40 6.06
CA ALA A 7 -15.60 4.22 6.08
C ALA A 7 -15.16 2.86 6.66
N LYS A 8 -15.89 2.36 7.67
CA LYS A 8 -15.54 1.12 8.37
C LYS A 8 -15.56 -0.14 7.49
N GLY A 9 -16.51 -0.24 6.55
CA GLY A 9 -16.56 -1.33 5.58
C GLY A 9 -15.35 -1.34 4.65
N ARG A 10 -14.91 -0.15 4.23
CA ARG A 10 -13.78 0.03 3.31
C ARG A 10 -12.45 -0.43 3.90
N VAL A 11 -12.21 -0.21 5.19
CA VAL A 11 -10.95 -0.68 5.83
C VAL A 11 -10.85 -2.21 5.79
N LEU A 12 -11.93 -2.92 6.12
CA LEU A 12 -11.91 -4.39 6.13
C LEU A 12 -11.75 -4.97 4.72
N GLU A 13 -12.49 -4.41 3.76
CA GLU A 13 -12.39 -4.78 2.33
C GLU A 13 -10.97 -4.54 1.79
N SER A 14 -10.37 -3.39 2.10
CA SER A 14 -9.00 -3.09 1.68
C SER A 14 -7.96 -4.00 2.35
N ILE A 15 -8.15 -4.38 3.62
CA ILE A 15 -7.26 -5.36 4.29
C ILE A 15 -7.39 -6.73 3.63
N GLN A 16 -8.60 -7.16 3.31
CA GLN A 16 -8.82 -8.41 2.60
C GLN A 16 -8.15 -8.38 1.23
N PHE A 17 -8.34 -7.31 0.45
CA PHE A 17 -7.69 -7.11 -0.84
C PHE A 17 -6.16 -7.16 -0.73
N ILE A 18 -5.56 -6.43 0.22
CA ILE A 18 -4.10 -6.47 0.46
C ILE A 18 -3.65 -7.90 0.76
N THR A 19 -4.40 -8.63 1.57
CA THR A 19 -4.07 -10.02 1.93
C THR A 19 -4.09 -10.94 0.71
N GLU A 20 -5.07 -10.77 -0.17
CA GLU A 20 -5.17 -11.54 -1.42
C GLU A 20 -4.04 -11.21 -2.39
N GLU A 21 -3.71 -9.93 -2.59
CA GLU A 21 -2.59 -9.51 -3.46
C GLU A 21 -1.23 -9.97 -2.90
N MET A 22 -1.02 -9.89 -1.58
CA MET A 22 0.19 -10.42 -0.93
C MET A 22 0.31 -11.93 -1.13
N LYS A 23 -0.80 -12.67 -1.04
CA LYS A 23 -0.81 -14.11 -1.28
C LYS A 23 -0.49 -14.45 -2.73
N GLU A 24 -1.04 -13.72 -3.69
CA GLU A 24 -0.67 -13.86 -5.10
C GLU A 24 0.83 -13.61 -5.28
N PHE A 25 1.36 -12.52 -4.70
CA PHE A 25 2.77 -12.20 -4.80
C PHE A 25 3.68 -13.30 -4.24
N ASP A 26 3.37 -13.80 -3.04
CA ASP A 26 4.14 -14.85 -2.39
C ASP A 26 4.15 -16.16 -3.17
N THR A 27 3.01 -16.49 -3.80
CA THR A 27 2.85 -17.77 -4.52
C THR A 27 3.38 -17.73 -5.95
N GLU A 28 3.12 -16.64 -6.67
CA GLU A 28 3.41 -16.55 -8.11
C GLU A 28 4.76 -15.86 -8.39
N TYR A 29 5.21 -14.93 -7.54
CA TYR A 29 6.26 -13.98 -7.90
C TYR A 29 7.50 -14.00 -6.97
N ALA A 30 7.35 -14.33 -5.68
CA ALA A 30 8.44 -14.19 -4.70
C ALA A 30 9.70 -15.02 -5.00
N ASN A 31 9.55 -16.13 -5.74
CA ASN A 31 10.67 -17.01 -6.11
C ASN A 31 11.24 -16.74 -7.51
N LYS A 32 10.75 -15.72 -8.23
CA LYS A 32 11.26 -15.39 -9.56
C LYS A 32 12.66 -14.77 -9.46
N THR A 33 13.55 -15.22 -10.34
CA THR A 33 14.88 -14.65 -10.46
C THR A 33 14.84 -13.31 -11.19
N TRP A 34 15.87 -12.49 -10.98
CA TRP A 34 16.05 -11.24 -11.74
C TRP A 34 16.01 -11.45 -13.26
N LYS A 35 16.58 -12.56 -13.74
CA LYS A 35 16.60 -12.89 -15.16
C LYS A 35 15.19 -13.12 -15.69
N GLU A 36 14.38 -13.93 -15.00
CA GLU A 36 12.98 -14.16 -15.38
C GLU A 36 12.17 -12.86 -15.40
N TYR A 37 12.33 -12.02 -14.38
CA TYR A 37 11.68 -10.70 -14.33
C TYR A 37 12.09 -9.79 -15.49
N HIS A 38 13.38 -9.76 -15.82
CA HIS A 38 13.91 -8.86 -16.85
C HIS A 38 13.58 -9.32 -18.28
N ASP A 39 13.62 -10.64 -18.52
CA ASP A 39 13.47 -11.22 -19.85
C ASP A 39 11.99 -11.40 -20.24
N ASP A 40 11.07 -11.45 -19.28
CA ASP A 40 9.62 -11.54 -19.51
C ASP A 40 8.89 -10.24 -19.15
N LYS A 41 8.59 -9.42 -20.18
CA LYS A 41 7.85 -8.16 -20.03
C LYS A 41 6.43 -8.32 -19.46
N LYS A 42 5.79 -9.47 -19.67
CA LYS A 42 4.45 -9.72 -19.12
C LYS A 42 4.56 -9.99 -17.63
N LEU A 43 5.50 -10.84 -17.23
CA LEU A 43 5.80 -11.11 -15.83
C LEU A 43 6.20 -9.83 -15.09
N GLN A 44 7.09 -9.01 -15.68
CA GLN A 44 7.48 -7.72 -15.15
C GLN A 44 6.26 -6.84 -14.81
N LYS A 45 5.36 -6.66 -15.79
CA LYS A 45 4.15 -5.83 -15.61
C LYS A 45 3.21 -6.37 -14.54
N LEU A 46 3.07 -7.70 -14.45
CA LEU A 46 2.23 -8.32 -13.41
C LEU A 46 2.81 -8.04 -12.03
N ILE A 47 4.11 -8.30 -11.83
CA ILE A 47 4.81 -8.04 -10.58
C ILE A 47 4.71 -6.56 -10.18
N ASP A 48 5.06 -5.66 -11.10
CA ASP A 48 5.03 -4.21 -10.86
C ASP A 48 3.62 -3.74 -10.50
N ARG A 49 2.58 -4.29 -11.14
CA ARG A 49 1.18 -3.96 -10.89
C ARG A 49 0.69 -4.48 -9.54
N THR A 50 1.01 -5.73 -9.18
CA THR A 50 0.65 -6.30 -7.87
C THR A 50 1.29 -5.48 -6.74
N VAL A 51 2.56 -5.09 -6.89
CA VAL A 51 3.21 -4.21 -5.90
C VAL A 51 2.55 -2.83 -5.87
N GLU A 52 2.22 -2.22 -7.02
CA GLU A 52 1.49 -0.95 -7.08
C GLU A 52 0.15 -1.02 -6.34
N ASN A 53 -0.61 -2.09 -6.56
CA ASN A 53 -1.92 -2.34 -5.95
C ASN A 53 -1.81 -2.44 -4.42
N ILE A 54 -0.89 -3.27 -3.91
CA ILE A 54 -0.64 -3.44 -2.47
C ILE A 54 -0.31 -2.08 -1.84
N LEU A 55 0.64 -1.35 -2.41
CA LEU A 55 1.06 -0.06 -1.88
C LEU A 55 -0.06 0.98 -1.91
N THR A 56 -0.87 0.98 -2.97
CA THR A 56 -2.03 1.87 -3.09
C THR A 56 -3.06 1.59 -2.00
N ALA A 57 -3.42 0.31 -1.80
CA ALA A 57 -4.39 -0.06 -0.78
C ALA A 57 -3.89 0.24 0.65
N ILE A 58 -2.59 0.04 0.94
CA ILE A 58 -2.02 0.41 2.24
C ILE A 58 -2.13 1.92 2.49
N ILE A 59 -1.86 2.74 1.48
CA ILE A 59 -1.99 4.20 1.56
C ILE A 59 -3.45 4.61 1.80
N GLU A 60 -4.40 3.99 1.09
CA GLU A 60 -5.83 4.27 1.23
C GLU A 60 -6.37 3.88 2.61
N VAL A 61 -5.99 2.71 3.13
CA VAL A 61 -6.33 2.29 4.49
C VAL A 61 -5.77 3.26 5.51
N SER A 62 -4.51 3.66 5.34
CA SER A 62 -3.85 4.62 6.23
C SER A 62 -4.60 5.96 6.25
N GLY A 63 -4.95 6.49 5.08
CA GLY A 63 -5.74 7.72 4.96
C GLY A 63 -7.14 7.59 5.55
N THR A 64 -7.79 6.44 5.38
CA THR A 64 -9.14 6.17 5.92
C THR A 64 -9.11 6.14 7.45
N VAL A 65 -8.17 5.41 8.04
CA VAL A 65 -7.99 5.33 9.51
C VAL A 65 -7.74 6.73 10.10
N LEU A 66 -6.85 7.51 9.49
CA LEU A 66 -6.54 8.86 9.97
C LEU A 66 -7.73 9.82 9.83
N THR A 67 -8.49 9.72 8.73
CA THR A 67 -9.70 10.52 8.51
C THR A 67 -10.76 10.22 9.57
N GLU A 68 -10.97 8.95 9.92
CA GLU A 68 -11.88 8.56 11.01
C GLU A 68 -11.47 9.15 12.37
N LYS A 69 -10.18 9.48 12.54
CA LYS A 69 -9.64 10.13 13.74
C LYS A 69 -9.57 11.66 13.64
N GLY A 70 -10.04 12.25 12.53
CA GLY A 70 -9.97 13.70 12.29
C GLY A 70 -8.55 14.21 12.06
N ILE A 71 -7.62 13.34 11.65
CA ILE A 71 -6.22 13.70 11.39
C ILE A 71 -6.08 13.99 9.90
N ALA A 72 -5.70 15.22 9.56
CA ALA A 72 -5.45 15.63 8.18
C ALA A 72 -4.05 15.19 7.72
N VAL A 73 -3.95 14.75 6.47
CA VAL A 73 -2.70 14.32 5.83
C VAL A 73 -2.45 15.13 4.56
N LYS A 74 -1.18 15.44 4.27
CA LYS A 74 -0.78 16.33 3.16
C LYS A 74 -0.28 15.58 1.94
N SER A 75 0.11 14.32 2.09
CA SER A 75 0.62 13.48 1.00
C SER A 75 0.48 12.01 1.35
N TYR A 76 0.72 11.12 0.39
CA TYR A 76 0.73 9.67 0.65
C TYR A 76 1.83 9.23 1.62
N GLY A 77 3.03 9.85 1.55
CA GLY A 77 4.09 9.57 2.52
C GLY A 77 3.71 10.03 3.93
N ASP A 78 3.00 11.16 4.02
CA ASP A 78 2.46 11.70 5.28
C ASP A 78 1.37 10.79 5.86
N ALA A 79 0.47 10.27 5.02
CA ALA A 79 -0.55 9.30 5.44
C ALA A 79 0.07 8.03 6.04
N LEU A 80 1.10 7.45 5.41
CA LEU A 80 1.81 6.29 5.95
C LEU A 80 2.54 6.61 7.26
N LYS A 81 3.18 7.78 7.35
CA LYS A 81 3.93 8.20 8.54
C LYS A 81 3.01 8.46 9.73
N GLU A 82 1.95 9.26 9.56
CA GLU A 82 1.03 9.56 10.65
C GLU A 82 0.22 8.33 11.07
N CYS A 83 -0.10 7.43 10.14
CA CYS A 83 -0.78 6.18 10.46
C CYS A 83 0.13 5.22 11.25
N SER A 84 1.39 5.06 10.86
CA SER A 84 2.35 4.24 11.61
C SER A 84 2.64 4.83 13.00
N LYS A 85 2.69 6.17 13.12
CA LYS A 85 2.74 6.86 14.42
C LYS A 85 1.50 6.60 15.27
N PHE A 86 0.29 6.64 14.68
CA PHE A 86 -0.97 6.33 15.36
C PHE A 86 -0.98 4.90 15.94
N PHE A 87 -0.34 3.95 15.26
CA PHE A 87 -0.18 2.57 15.73
C PHE A 87 1.09 2.34 16.59
N ASN A 88 1.75 3.41 17.06
CA ASN A 88 2.95 3.35 17.92
C ASN A 88 4.15 2.60 17.32
N PHE A 89 4.35 2.66 16.02
CA PHE A 89 5.57 2.12 15.40
C PHE A 89 6.79 2.97 15.77
N SER A 90 7.98 2.38 15.75
CA SER A 90 9.22 3.13 16.01
C SER A 90 9.48 4.19 14.94
N GLU A 91 10.26 5.23 15.25
CA GLU A 91 10.61 6.26 14.26
C GLU A 91 11.28 5.69 13.00
N LYS A 92 12.08 4.63 13.17
CA LYS A 92 12.73 3.92 12.06
C LYS A 92 11.69 3.25 11.15
N GLU A 93 10.69 2.59 11.73
CA GLU A 93 9.60 1.96 10.98
C GLU A 93 8.73 3.01 10.29
N GLN A 94 8.35 4.07 11.00
CA GLN A 94 7.61 5.20 10.42
C GLN A 94 8.32 5.78 9.20
N HIS A 95 9.64 6.01 9.30
CA HIS A 95 10.44 6.49 8.19
C HIS A 95 10.49 5.48 7.03
N SER A 96 10.64 4.20 7.34
CA SER A 96 10.68 3.13 6.34
C SER A 96 9.35 3.00 5.59
N LEU A 97 8.21 3.00 6.29
CA LEU A 97 6.88 2.97 5.68
C LEU A 97 6.63 4.20 4.83
N SER A 98 7.00 5.40 5.29
CA SER A 98 6.78 6.64 4.52
C SER A 98 7.46 6.62 3.13
N LYS A 99 8.58 5.90 2.99
CA LYS A 99 9.30 5.75 1.72
C LYS A 99 8.57 4.86 0.71
N LEU A 100 7.64 4.00 1.15
CA LEU A 100 6.85 3.16 0.24
C LEU A 100 6.00 4.00 -0.71
N ALA A 101 5.55 5.19 -0.29
CA ALA A 101 4.85 6.13 -1.17
C ALA A 101 5.68 6.54 -2.39
N ILE A 102 7.01 6.62 -2.25
CA ILE A 102 7.91 6.93 -3.38
C ILE A 102 7.90 5.78 -4.39
N GLN A 103 7.93 4.53 -3.91
CA GLN A 103 7.89 3.36 -4.79
C GLN A 103 6.55 3.26 -5.53
N ARG A 104 5.44 3.47 -4.81
CA ARG A 104 4.12 3.51 -5.45
C ARG A 104 4.05 4.59 -6.54
N ASN A 105 4.58 5.79 -6.27
CA ASN A 105 4.59 6.88 -7.25
C ASN A 105 5.35 6.49 -8.53
N ARG A 106 6.52 5.84 -8.37
CA ARG A 106 7.32 5.37 -9.51
C ARG A 106 6.55 4.34 -10.33
N LEU A 107 6.00 3.31 -9.69
CA LEU A 107 5.25 2.26 -10.37
C LEU A 107 4.03 2.82 -11.13
N ALA A 108 3.27 3.72 -10.49
CA ALA A 108 2.09 4.33 -11.12
C ALA A 108 2.40 5.24 -12.32
N GLN A 109 3.61 5.83 -12.37
CA GLN A 109 4.06 6.74 -13.43
C GLN A 109 4.74 6.02 -14.60
N THR A 110 5.03 4.71 -14.48
CA THR A 110 5.76 3.94 -15.51
C THR A 110 4.81 3.27 -16.53
N LYS A 111 3.64 3.87 -16.77
CA LYS A 111 2.60 3.32 -17.67
C LYS A 111 2.85 3.64 -19.15
#